data_AF-A0A2V5YA41-F1
#
_entry.id   AF-A0A2V5YA41-F1
#
_cell.length_a   1.000
_cell.length_b   1.000
_cell.length_c   1.000
_cell.angle_alpha   90.00
_cell.angle_beta   90.00
_cell.angle_gamma   90.00
#
_symmetry.space_group_name_H-M   'P 1'
#
loop_
_entity.id
_entity.type
_entity.pdbx_description
1 polymer ?
#
loop_
_entity_poly.entity_id
_entity_poly.type
_entity_poly.pdbx_seq_one_letter_code
_entity_poly.pdbx_strand_id
1 'polypeptide(L)'
;MKLFFAFAMIIGCGLSTLAADEEPQAAGEDSSTGLPDAYAKNYLIAANTISPDKKFAVIYPTLEAEEAANNANHPDRIKDYVVALQPFTQLGELQTKYPYFQNQNHGRISAEWSDDSSVALITLHGKWGPHEVFLLEFHDGKLARTTNILAKAHDLLLPSYRKSKANPYNDNFDFIFGGEDGPGFKPDGANRVIIDGDATTDPKGLSDHRWSAQLKAVWNIALAKFTEQKITPE
;
A
#
# COMPACT_ATOMS: atom_id res chain seq x y z
N MET A 1 -49.28 -12.11 -59.46
CA MET A 1 -48.39 -10.93 -59.58
C MET A 1 -49.11 -9.71 -59.03
N LYS A 2 -48.85 -9.38 -57.75
CA LYS A 2 -48.97 -8.05 -57.13
C LYS A 2 -48.55 -8.17 -55.66
N LEU A 3 -47.42 -7.53 -55.37
CA LEU A 3 -46.83 -7.30 -54.06
C LEU A 3 -47.78 -6.43 -53.22
N PHE A 4 -47.94 -6.77 -51.94
CA PHE A 4 -48.25 -5.78 -50.90
C PHE A 4 -47.24 -5.98 -49.77
N PHE A 5 -46.39 -4.98 -49.60
CA PHE A 5 -45.48 -4.82 -48.46
C PHE A 5 -46.32 -4.49 -47.22
N ALA A 6 -46.18 -5.27 -46.15
CA ALA A 6 -46.60 -4.89 -44.82
C ALA A 6 -45.37 -4.81 -43.91
N PHE A 7 -45.17 -3.62 -43.38
CA PHE A 7 -44.07 -3.18 -42.52
C PHE A 7 -44.32 -3.71 -41.10
N ALA A 8 -43.41 -4.51 -40.55
CA ALA A 8 -43.41 -4.87 -39.13
C ALA A 8 -42.09 -4.39 -38.53
N MET A 9 -42.17 -3.26 -37.84
CA MET A 9 -41.07 -2.63 -37.11
C MET A 9 -40.89 -3.38 -35.79
N ILE A 10 -39.89 -4.27 -35.71
CA ILE A 10 -39.49 -4.90 -34.46
C ILE A 10 -38.58 -3.91 -33.73
N ILE A 11 -39.10 -3.31 -32.66
CA ILE A 11 -38.33 -2.52 -31.69
C ILE A 11 -37.41 -3.50 -30.97
N GLY A 12 -36.14 -3.53 -31.38
CA GLY A 12 -35.09 -4.21 -30.66
C GLY A 12 -34.80 -3.45 -29.37
N CYS A 13 -35.26 -3.97 -28.23
CA CYS A 13 -34.69 -3.63 -26.95
C CYS A 13 -33.28 -4.22 -26.91
N GLY A 14 -32.29 -3.43 -27.31
CA GLY A 14 -30.89 -3.70 -26.96
C GLY A 14 -30.77 -3.65 -25.45
N LEU A 15 -30.66 -4.83 -24.82
CA LEU A 15 -30.07 -4.90 -23.49
C LEU A 15 -28.59 -4.54 -23.65
N SER A 16 -28.27 -3.27 -23.41
CA SER A 16 -26.93 -2.85 -23.09
C SER A 16 -26.57 -3.52 -21.77
N THR A 17 -25.80 -4.61 -21.83
CA THR A 17 -25.05 -5.11 -20.70
C THR A 17 -24.01 -4.06 -20.36
N LEU A 18 -24.36 -3.13 -19.48
CA LEU A 18 -23.37 -2.38 -18.72
C LEU A 18 -22.59 -3.43 -17.93
N ALA A 19 -21.31 -3.56 -18.25
CA ALA A 19 -20.36 -4.24 -17.39
C ALA A 19 -20.48 -3.55 -16.02
N ALA A 20 -21.08 -4.26 -15.08
CA ALA A 20 -20.98 -3.87 -13.68
C ALA A 20 -19.49 -3.90 -13.36
N ASP A 21 -18.97 -2.77 -12.88
CA ASP A 21 -17.68 -2.73 -12.20
C ASP A 21 -17.68 -3.89 -11.19
N GLU A 22 -16.82 -4.88 -11.42
CA GLU A 22 -16.53 -5.89 -10.40
C GLU A 22 -15.90 -5.12 -9.23
N GLU A 23 -16.70 -4.86 -8.19
CA GLU A 23 -16.17 -4.56 -6.87
C GLU A 23 -15.13 -5.64 -6.57
N PRO A 24 -13.89 -5.27 -6.20
CA PRO A 24 -12.88 -6.26 -5.88
C PRO A 24 -13.45 -7.17 -4.80
N GLN A 25 -13.45 -8.49 -5.08
CA GLN A 25 -13.85 -9.53 -4.13
C GLN A 25 -13.38 -9.14 -2.74
N ALA A 26 -14.33 -9.04 -1.81
CA ALA A 26 -14.03 -8.75 -0.42
C ALA A 26 -12.87 -9.65 0.01
N ALA A 27 -11.72 -9.03 0.29
CA ALA A 27 -10.63 -9.72 0.95
C ALA A 27 -11.24 -10.39 2.20
N GLY A 28 -10.88 -11.65 2.45
CA GLY A 28 -11.40 -12.39 3.60
C GLY A 28 -11.18 -11.61 4.91
N GLU A 29 -11.86 -12.02 5.98
CA GLU A 29 -11.60 -11.41 7.29
C GLU A 29 -10.20 -11.76 7.78
N ASP A 30 -9.55 -10.79 8.44
CA ASP A 30 -8.26 -11.01 9.09
C ASP A 30 -8.40 -12.08 10.19
N SER A 31 -7.47 -13.02 10.24
CA SER A 31 -7.61 -14.21 11.09
C SER A 31 -6.26 -14.74 11.59
N SER A 32 -6.26 -15.36 12.77
CA SER A 32 -5.12 -16.13 13.26
C SER A 32 -5.09 -17.58 12.75
N THR A 33 -6.09 -17.99 11.95
CA THR A 33 -6.20 -19.35 11.43
C THR A 33 -4.98 -19.73 10.59
N GLY A 34 -4.34 -20.85 10.94
CA GLY A 34 -3.12 -21.32 10.25
C GLY A 34 -1.82 -20.77 10.83
N LEU A 35 -1.87 -19.84 11.79
CA LEU A 35 -0.70 -19.43 12.56
C LEU A 35 -0.37 -20.49 13.63
N PRO A 36 0.91 -20.73 13.93
CA PRO A 36 1.31 -21.54 15.09
C PRO A 36 0.87 -20.88 16.40
N ASP A 37 0.72 -21.69 17.46
CA ASP A 37 0.28 -21.23 18.80
C ASP A 37 1.09 -20.03 19.33
N ALA A 38 2.38 -19.96 19.01
CA ALA A 38 3.26 -18.86 19.40
C ALA A 38 2.83 -17.49 18.84
N TYR A 39 2.16 -17.47 17.69
CA TYR A 39 1.66 -16.25 17.04
C TYR A 39 0.15 -16.11 17.12
N ALA A 40 -0.60 -17.21 17.08
CA ALA A 40 -2.06 -17.21 16.93
C ALA A 40 -2.84 -16.45 18.02
N LYS A 41 -2.22 -16.25 19.20
CA LYS A 41 -2.80 -15.45 20.28
C LYS A 41 -2.65 -13.94 20.06
N ASN A 42 -1.53 -13.51 19.50
CA ASN A 42 -1.12 -12.11 19.50
C ASN A 42 -1.10 -11.49 18.10
N TYR A 43 -1.29 -12.28 17.05
CA TYR A 43 -1.19 -11.84 15.66
C TYR A 43 -2.36 -12.33 14.83
N LEU A 44 -2.70 -11.53 13.81
CA LEU A 44 -3.63 -11.86 12.74
C LEU A 44 -2.91 -11.81 11.40
N ILE A 45 -3.31 -12.67 10.47
CA ILE A 45 -2.96 -12.57 9.07
C ILE A 45 -3.81 -11.45 8.47
N ALA A 46 -3.17 -10.44 7.87
CA ALA A 46 -3.86 -9.44 7.06
C ALA A 46 -4.29 -10.09 5.75
N ALA A 47 -5.57 -10.44 5.64
CA ALA A 47 -6.11 -11.20 4.53
C ALA A 47 -5.95 -10.47 3.19
N ASN A 48 -6.00 -9.14 3.22
CA ASN A 48 -5.76 -8.29 2.05
C ASN A 48 -4.28 -8.14 1.67
N THR A 49 -3.38 -8.85 2.33
CA THR A 49 -1.95 -8.91 1.98
C THR A 49 -1.52 -10.28 1.45
N ILE A 50 -2.42 -11.26 1.42
CA ILE A 50 -2.13 -12.60 0.94
C ILE A 50 -1.73 -12.53 -0.55
N SER A 51 -0.61 -13.17 -0.90
CA SER A 51 -0.10 -13.21 -2.27
C SER A 51 -1.07 -13.94 -3.22
N PRO A 52 -1.03 -13.65 -4.53
CA PRO A 52 -1.85 -14.37 -5.52
C PRO A 52 -1.71 -15.89 -5.46
N ASP A 53 -0.49 -16.40 -5.21
CA ASP A 53 -0.22 -17.83 -5.04
C ASP A 53 -0.52 -18.38 -3.63
N LYS A 54 -1.04 -17.52 -2.73
CA LYS A 54 -1.45 -17.80 -1.35
C LYS A 54 -0.33 -18.33 -0.44
N LYS A 55 0.93 -18.06 -0.80
CA LYS A 55 2.10 -18.51 -0.03
C LYS A 55 2.60 -17.49 0.98
N PHE A 56 2.40 -16.20 0.71
CA PHE A 56 2.96 -15.12 1.53
C PHE A 56 1.85 -14.21 2.04
N ALA A 57 2.09 -13.58 3.19
CA ALA A 57 1.23 -12.54 3.74
C ALA A 57 2.02 -11.68 4.73
N VAL A 58 1.37 -10.63 5.25
CA VAL A 58 1.81 -9.91 6.43
C VAL A 58 0.94 -10.31 7.62
N ILE A 59 1.58 -10.50 8.77
CA ILE A 59 0.90 -10.61 10.06
C ILE A 59 1.15 -9.35 10.89
N TYR A 60 0.14 -8.95 11.66
CA TYR A 60 0.18 -7.76 12.51
C TYR A 60 -0.42 -8.07 13.89
N PRO A 61 -0.06 -7.32 14.94
CA PRO A 61 -0.52 -7.57 16.30
C PRO A 61 -2.02 -7.30 16.52
N THR A 62 -2.65 -8.08 17.40
CA THR A 62 -3.99 -7.76 17.92
C THR A 62 -3.95 -6.51 18.79
N LEU A 63 -5.12 -5.89 19.01
CA LEU A 63 -5.23 -4.73 19.88
C LEU A 63 -4.77 -5.06 21.31
N GLU A 64 -5.16 -6.22 21.84
CA GLU A 64 -4.80 -6.65 23.19
C GLU A 64 -3.29 -6.86 23.34
N ALA A 65 -2.63 -7.38 22.30
CA ALA A 65 -1.18 -7.54 22.30
C ALA A 65 -0.48 -6.18 22.38
N GLU A 66 -0.89 -5.23 21.53
CA GLU A 66 -0.31 -3.87 21.50
C GLU A 66 -0.57 -3.13 22.82
N GLU A 67 -1.78 -3.21 23.38
CA GLU A 67 -2.11 -2.65 24.69
C GLU A 67 -1.28 -3.27 25.82
N ALA A 68 -1.07 -4.59 25.80
CA ALA A 68 -0.23 -5.27 26.79
C ALA A 68 1.24 -4.81 26.71
N ALA A 69 1.79 -4.62 25.51
CA ALA A 69 3.14 -4.10 25.33
C ALA A 69 3.26 -2.64 25.81
N ASN A 70 2.27 -1.80 25.50
CA ASN A 70 2.23 -0.42 25.97
C ASN A 70 2.16 -0.35 27.51
N ASN A 71 1.30 -1.16 28.14
CA ASN A 71 1.18 -1.24 29.60
C ASN A 71 2.46 -1.75 30.28
N ALA A 72 3.24 -2.57 29.59
CA ALA A 72 4.54 -3.04 30.06
C ALA A 72 5.67 -2.01 29.88
N ASN A 73 5.37 -0.79 29.41
CA ASN A 73 6.35 0.23 29.02
C ASN A 73 7.40 -0.33 28.05
N HIS A 74 6.98 -1.19 27.12
CA HIS A 74 7.90 -1.72 26.12
C HIS A 74 8.45 -0.55 25.28
N PRO A 75 9.78 -0.44 25.10
CA PRO A 75 10.37 0.72 24.44
C PRO A 75 9.98 0.83 22.95
N ASP A 76 9.67 -0.30 22.34
CA ASP A 76 9.27 -0.41 20.95
C ASP A 76 7.85 -0.96 20.81
N ARG A 77 7.12 -0.48 19.81
CA ARG A 77 5.80 -1.04 19.45
C ARG A 77 5.95 -2.46 18.90
N ILE A 78 4.89 -3.26 19.01
CA ILE A 78 4.91 -4.63 18.46
C ILE A 78 5.00 -4.55 16.93
N LYS A 79 5.82 -5.41 16.34
CA LYS A 79 6.22 -5.32 14.93
C LYS A 79 5.29 -6.06 13.99
N ASP A 80 5.24 -5.61 12.74
CA ASP A 80 4.61 -6.34 11.63
C ASP A 80 5.62 -7.28 10.97
N TYR A 81 5.19 -8.47 10.56
CA TYR A 81 6.07 -9.47 9.95
C TYR A 81 5.56 -9.96 8.60
N VAL A 82 6.49 -10.12 7.67
CA VAL A 82 6.27 -10.87 6.42
C VAL A 82 6.45 -12.35 6.71
N VAL A 83 5.50 -13.17 6.29
CA VAL A 83 5.50 -14.61 6.57
C VAL A 83 5.24 -15.44 5.31
N ALA A 84 5.78 -16.66 5.29
CA ALA A 84 5.25 -17.75 4.49
C ALA A 84 4.14 -18.45 5.28
N LEU A 85 3.07 -18.86 4.62
CA LEU A 85 1.88 -19.44 5.26
C LEU A 85 1.94 -20.98 5.38
N GLN A 86 2.57 -21.68 4.42
CA GLN A 86 2.57 -23.15 4.38
C GLN A 86 3.92 -23.72 3.86
N PRO A 87 4.77 -24.28 4.75
CA PRO A 87 4.66 -24.22 6.20
C PRO A 87 4.82 -22.78 6.71
N PHE A 88 4.25 -22.49 7.88
CA PHE A 88 4.41 -21.17 8.48
C PHE A 88 5.89 -20.88 8.74
N THR A 89 6.38 -19.74 8.27
CA THR A 89 7.74 -19.26 8.54
C THR A 89 7.78 -17.74 8.53
N GLN A 90 8.32 -17.13 9.59
CA GLN A 90 8.61 -15.70 9.58
C GLN A 90 9.79 -15.42 8.65
N LEU A 91 9.56 -14.62 7.61
CA LEU A 91 10.57 -14.29 6.59
C LEU A 91 11.33 -13.00 6.93
N GLY A 92 10.68 -12.05 7.59
CA GLY A 92 11.30 -10.79 7.99
C GLY A 92 10.34 -9.84 8.69
N GLU A 93 10.90 -8.81 9.32
CA GLU A 93 10.16 -7.70 9.93
C GLU A 93 10.02 -6.54 8.93
N LEU A 94 8.85 -5.89 8.92
CA LEU A 94 8.69 -4.59 8.31
C LEU A 94 9.33 -3.53 9.22
N GLN A 95 10.51 -3.05 8.85
CA GLN A 95 11.28 -2.10 9.65
C GLN A 95 10.61 -0.71 9.63
N THR A 96 9.67 -0.49 10.55
CA THR A 96 8.91 0.75 10.71
C THR A 96 8.91 1.23 12.17
N LYS A 97 8.81 2.55 12.34
CA LYS A 97 8.50 3.18 13.63
C LYS A 97 7.01 3.13 13.97
N TYR A 98 6.17 2.91 12.95
CA TYR A 98 4.71 2.96 13.03
C TYR A 98 4.09 1.63 12.55
N PRO A 99 4.34 0.51 13.25
CA PRO A 99 3.69 -0.75 12.91
C PRO A 99 2.17 -0.64 13.05
N TYR A 100 1.46 -1.39 12.23
CA TYR A 100 0.02 -1.51 12.27
C TYR A 100 -0.41 -2.41 13.44
N PHE A 101 -1.63 -2.23 13.92
CA PHE A 101 -2.28 -3.16 14.84
C PHE A 101 -3.79 -3.14 14.60
N GLN A 102 -4.47 -4.18 15.08
CA GLN A 102 -5.90 -4.35 14.87
C GLN A 102 -6.70 -3.11 15.29
N ASN A 103 -7.61 -2.65 14.42
CA ASN A 103 -8.50 -1.52 14.67
C ASN A 103 -7.78 -0.19 14.97
N GLN A 104 -6.53 -0.02 14.53
CA GLN A 104 -5.81 1.24 14.67
C GLN A 104 -6.58 2.38 13.99
N ASN A 105 -6.83 3.46 14.73
CA ASN A 105 -7.55 4.61 14.21
C ASN A 105 -6.79 5.23 13.01
N HIS A 106 -7.51 5.42 11.89
CA HIS A 106 -6.97 5.85 10.59
C HIS A 106 -5.84 4.97 10.01
N GLY A 107 -5.55 3.82 10.63
CA GLY A 107 -4.55 2.88 10.19
C GLY A 107 -5.18 1.78 9.33
N ARG A 108 -4.44 1.35 8.32
CA ARG A 108 -4.75 0.16 7.52
C ARG A 108 -3.44 -0.43 7.01
N ILE A 109 -3.42 -1.73 6.78
CA ILE A 109 -2.38 -2.38 5.98
C ILE A 109 -3.00 -2.87 4.67
N SER A 110 -2.27 -2.83 3.56
CA SER A 110 -2.69 -3.45 2.29
C SER A 110 -1.49 -3.90 1.47
N ALA A 111 -1.73 -4.77 0.47
CA ALA A 111 -0.72 -5.15 -0.49
C ALA A 111 -1.18 -4.93 -1.94
N GLU A 112 -0.24 -4.58 -2.81
CA GLU A 112 -0.34 -4.73 -4.26
C GLU A 112 0.73 -5.72 -4.72
N TRP A 113 0.33 -6.79 -5.39
CA TRP A 113 1.23 -7.86 -5.82
C TRP A 113 1.45 -7.82 -7.33
N SER A 114 2.64 -8.25 -7.75
CA SER A 114 2.86 -8.74 -9.11
C SER A 114 2.13 -10.07 -9.32
N ASP A 115 1.67 -10.33 -10.55
CA ASP A 115 0.89 -11.53 -10.90
C ASP A 115 1.60 -12.85 -10.53
N ASP A 116 2.93 -12.88 -10.63
CA ASP A 116 3.77 -14.04 -10.32
C ASP A 116 4.13 -14.17 -8.83
N SER A 117 3.60 -13.28 -7.98
CA SER A 117 3.89 -13.22 -6.54
C SER A 117 5.37 -13.01 -6.18
N SER A 118 6.21 -12.57 -7.12
CA SER A 118 7.65 -12.34 -6.87
C SER A 118 7.95 -10.99 -6.23
N VAL A 119 7.03 -10.04 -6.36
CA VAL A 119 7.13 -8.68 -5.84
C VAL A 119 5.81 -8.25 -5.19
N ALA A 120 5.90 -7.55 -4.07
CA ALA A 120 4.78 -6.86 -3.43
C ALA A 120 5.13 -5.42 -3.03
N LEU A 121 4.15 -4.53 -3.10
CA LEU A 121 4.13 -3.29 -2.34
C LEU A 121 3.23 -3.47 -1.12
N ILE A 122 3.79 -3.40 0.08
CA ILE A 122 3.02 -3.35 1.33
C ILE A 122 2.89 -1.90 1.75
N THR A 123 1.66 -1.42 1.93
CA THR A 123 1.37 -0.05 2.36
C THR A 123 0.85 -0.05 3.79
N LEU A 124 1.54 0.69 4.66
CA LEU A 124 1.04 1.05 5.98
C LEU A 124 0.39 2.43 5.86
N HIS A 125 -0.94 2.45 5.89
CA HIS A 125 -1.74 3.65 5.70
C HIS A 125 -1.80 4.49 6.98
N GLY A 126 -1.78 5.80 6.79
CA GLY A 126 -2.13 6.79 7.79
C GLY A 126 -3.31 7.66 7.33
N LYS A 127 -3.62 8.66 8.13
CA LYS A 127 -4.82 9.50 7.95
C LYS A 127 -4.92 10.21 6.60
N TRP A 128 -3.78 10.64 6.04
CA TRP A 128 -3.74 11.50 4.85
C TRP A 128 -2.91 10.89 3.72
N GLY A 129 -2.56 9.61 3.84
CA GLY A 129 -1.67 8.92 2.92
C GLY A 129 -0.82 7.87 3.63
N PRO A 130 0.06 7.18 2.90
CA PRO A 130 0.91 6.15 3.48
C PRO A 130 1.89 6.74 4.50
N HIS A 131 2.01 6.10 5.66
CA HIS A 131 3.16 6.30 6.55
C HIS A 131 4.39 5.62 5.99
N GLU A 132 4.23 4.43 5.39
CA GLU A 132 5.30 3.67 4.77
C GLU A 132 4.79 2.87 3.57
N VAL A 133 5.66 2.69 2.58
CA VAL A 133 5.46 1.76 1.47
C VAL A 133 6.71 0.89 1.34
N PHE A 134 6.55 -0.41 1.55
CA PHE A 134 7.63 -1.40 1.46
C PHE A 134 7.52 -2.18 0.15
N LEU A 135 8.57 -2.12 -0.67
CA LEU A 135 8.79 -3.04 -1.77
C LEU A 135 9.44 -4.31 -1.22
N LEU A 136 8.73 -5.43 -1.33
CA LEU A 136 9.20 -6.77 -0.98
C LEU A 136 9.55 -7.52 -2.25
N GLU A 137 10.72 -8.14 -2.26
CA GLU A 137 11.20 -8.97 -3.36
C GLU A 137 11.42 -10.40 -2.87
N PHE A 138 10.84 -11.35 -3.58
CA PHE A 138 10.89 -12.77 -3.26
C PHE A 138 11.68 -13.53 -4.34
N HIS A 139 12.56 -14.43 -3.91
CA HIS A 139 13.30 -15.32 -4.78
C HIS A 139 13.31 -16.72 -4.16
N ASP A 140 12.97 -17.75 -4.94
CA ASP A 140 12.92 -19.14 -4.51
C ASP A 140 12.13 -19.35 -3.19
N GLY A 141 11.02 -18.62 -3.06
CA GLY A 141 10.14 -18.67 -1.90
C GLY A 141 10.67 -18.00 -0.62
N LYS A 142 11.75 -17.21 -0.73
CA LYS A 142 12.34 -16.46 0.38
C LYS A 142 12.25 -14.97 0.13
N LEU A 143 12.13 -14.18 1.20
CA LEU A 143 12.26 -12.73 1.13
C LEU A 143 13.73 -12.37 0.87
N ALA A 144 14.02 -11.89 -0.34
CA ALA A 144 15.37 -11.53 -0.77
C ALA A 144 15.74 -10.10 -0.38
N ARG A 145 14.79 -9.16 -0.48
CA ARG A 145 15.01 -7.76 -0.13
C ARG A 145 13.71 -7.07 0.30
N THR A 146 13.86 -6.16 1.25
CA THR A 146 12.83 -5.20 1.66
C THR A 146 13.38 -3.80 1.47
N THR A 147 12.66 -2.98 0.71
CA THR A 147 13.02 -1.57 0.49
C THR A 147 11.86 -0.68 0.88
N ASN A 148 12.08 0.26 1.80
CA ASN A 148 11.12 1.33 2.04
C ASN A 148 11.19 2.34 0.88
N ILE A 149 10.30 2.17 -0.11
CA ILE A 149 10.31 2.98 -1.33
C ILE A 149 9.73 4.37 -1.10
N LEU A 150 8.83 4.54 -0.11
CA LEU A 150 8.34 5.85 0.30
C LEU A 150 9.48 6.71 0.84
N ALA A 151 10.37 6.15 1.67
CA ALA A 151 11.55 6.85 2.13
C ALA A 151 12.48 7.25 0.98
N LYS A 152 12.63 6.39 -0.05
CA LYS A 152 13.40 6.76 -1.25
C LYS A 152 12.75 7.89 -2.04
N ALA A 153 11.43 7.88 -2.18
CA ALA A 153 10.68 8.97 -2.81
C ALA A 153 10.77 10.27 -2.00
N HIS A 154 10.70 10.18 -0.68
CA HIS A 154 10.88 11.30 0.25
C HIS A 154 12.25 11.96 0.05
N ASP A 155 13.33 11.17 -0.04
CA ASP A 155 14.69 11.68 -0.25
C ASP A 155 14.83 12.51 -1.54
N LEU A 156 14.04 12.22 -2.60
CA LEU A 156 14.04 13.00 -3.83
C LEU A 156 13.44 14.40 -3.64
N LEU A 157 12.44 14.53 -2.77
CA LEU A 157 11.70 15.78 -2.54
C LEU A 157 12.32 16.65 -1.44
N LEU A 158 13.10 16.04 -0.54
CA LEU A 158 13.71 16.68 0.61
C LEU A 158 14.52 17.95 0.27
N PRO A 159 15.32 18.02 -0.81
CA PRO A 159 16.01 19.26 -1.18
C PRO A 159 15.06 20.41 -1.54
N SER A 160 13.96 20.13 -2.22
CA SER A 160 12.96 21.13 -2.63
C SER A 160 12.19 21.66 -1.43
N TYR A 161 11.74 20.77 -0.54
CA TYR A 161 11.12 21.13 0.73
C TYR A 161 12.05 21.98 1.60
N ARG A 162 13.30 21.57 1.81
CA ARG A 162 14.25 22.36 2.62
C ARG A 162 14.53 23.75 2.04
N LYS A 163 14.50 23.90 0.72
CA LYS A 163 14.67 25.19 0.04
C LYS A 163 13.47 26.11 0.25
N SER A 164 12.26 25.56 0.38
CA SER A 164 11.03 26.35 0.60
C SER A 164 10.97 26.97 1.99
N LYS A 165 11.64 26.34 2.98
CA LYS A 165 11.58 26.71 4.40
C LYS A 165 10.17 26.65 5.00
N ALA A 166 9.28 25.86 4.38
CA ALA A 166 8.00 25.55 4.97
C ALA A 166 8.19 24.81 6.30
N ASN A 167 7.20 24.94 7.19
CA ASN A 167 7.16 24.14 8.42
C ASN A 167 6.86 22.68 8.08
N PRO A 168 7.34 21.73 8.90
CA PRO A 168 7.01 20.32 8.71
C PRO A 168 5.50 20.10 8.90
N TYR A 169 4.98 19.03 8.29
CA TYR A 169 3.59 18.62 8.47
C TYR A 169 3.26 18.37 9.95
N ASN A 170 4.15 17.70 10.68
CA ASN A 170 4.09 17.57 12.14
C ASN A 170 5.47 17.16 12.70
N ASP A 171 5.55 16.90 14.02
CA ASP A 171 6.79 16.52 14.70
C ASP A 171 7.43 15.20 14.20
N ASN A 172 6.68 14.38 13.48
CA ASN A 172 7.12 13.07 12.98
C ASN A 172 7.49 13.07 11.49
N PHE A 173 6.90 13.98 10.69
CA PHE A 173 7.01 13.97 9.24
C PHE A 173 7.27 15.39 8.70
N ASP A 174 8.30 15.51 7.86
CA ASP A 174 8.59 16.74 7.11
C ASP A 174 7.41 17.11 6.20
N PHE A 175 6.96 16.17 5.39
CA PHE A 175 5.78 16.24 4.55
C PHE A 175 5.21 14.83 4.38
N ILE A 176 3.98 14.75 3.88
CA ILE A 176 3.32 13.47 3.60
C ILE A 176 3.08 13.34 2.11
N PHE A 177 3.07 12.09 1.63
CA PHE A 177 2.55 11.76 0.30
C PHE A 177 1.05 11.53 0.42
N GLY A 178 0.25 12.15 -0.43
CA GLY A 178 -1.21 12.05 -0.39
C GLY A 178 -1.86 13.02 -1.37
N GLY A 179 -3.01 12.63 -1.90
CA GLY A 179 -3.80 13.39 -2.87
C GLY A 179 -5.17 12.75 -3.04
N GLU A 180 -6.10 13.47 -3.67
CA GLU A 180 -7.48 12.98 -3.89
C GLU A 180 -7.54 11.79 -4.88
N ASP A 181 -6.52 11.61 -5.73
CA ASP A 181 -6.58 10.77 -6.94
C ASP A 181 -6.13 9.29 -6.78
N GLY A 182 -5.87 8.80 -5.57
CA GLY A 182 -5.46 7.39 -5.38
C GLY A 182 -3.99 7.11 -5.75
N PRO A 183 -3.53 5.84 -5.75
CA PRO A 183 -2.25 5.52 -5.14
C PRO A 183 -1.06 5.95 -5.99
N GLY A 184 -0.20 6.76 -5.37
CA GLY A 184 1.04 7.22 -5.97
C GLY A 184 2.19 6.21 -5.96
N PHE A 185 1.91 4.93 -5.73
CA PHE A 185 2.88 3.83 -5.83
C PHE A 185 2.15 2.61 -6.39
N LYS A 186 2.61 2.07 -7.52
CA LYS A 186 2.04 0.87 -8.15
C LYS A 186 3.12 -0.04 -8.71
N PRO A 187 3.04 -1.36 -8.53
CA PRO A 187 3.90 -2.26 -9.26
C PRO A 187 3.55 -2.20 -10.76
N ASP A 188 4.57 -2.20 -11.61
CA ASP A 188 4.45 -2.42 -13.06
C ASP A 188 5.18 -3.72 -13.39
N GLY A 189 4.42 -4.81 -13.25
CA GLY A 189 4.93 -6.17 -13.19
C GLY A 189 5.95 -6.37 -12.05
N ALA A 190 6.87 -7.31 -12.25
CA ALA A 190 7.94 -7.62 -11.29
C ALA A 190 9.21 -6.76 -11.48
N ASN A 191 9.22 -5.82 -12.43
CA ASN A 191 10.44 -5.12 -12.84
C ASN A 191 10.52 -3.68 -12.33
N ARG A 192 9.38 -3.02 -12.11
CA ARG A 192 9.32 -1.59 -11.84
C ARG A 192 8.24 -1.26 -10.81
N VAL A 193 8.45 -0.14 -10.12
CA VAL A 193 7.39 0.55 -9.37
C VAL A 193 7.22 1.94 -9.98
N ILE A 194 5.99 2.25 -10.37
CA ILE A 194 5.59 3.57 -10.85
C ILE A 194 5.16 4.39 -9.65
N ILE A 195 5.73 5.59 -9.53
CA ILE A 195 5.41 6.56 -8.50
C ILE A 195 4.79 7.78 -9.17
N ASP A 196 3.58 8.12 -8.79
CA ASP A 196 2.86 9.30 -9.28
C ASP A 196 2.02 9.87 -8.13
N GLY A 197 2.62 10.72 -7.31
CA GLY A 197 1.97 11.17 -6.09
C GLY A 197 2.34 12.59 -5.73
N ASP A 198 1.36 13.27 -5.13
CA ASP A 198 1.54 14.59 -4.58
C ASP A 198 2.05 14.49 -3.14
N ALA A 199 2.90 15.44 -2.77
CA ALA A 199 3.44 15.58 -1.44
C ALA A 199 3.14 16.97 -0.90
N THR A 200 2.76 17.07 0.37
CA THR A 200 2.37 18.34 0.99
C THR A 200 2.73 18.40 2.48
N THR A 201 3.04 19.60 2.96
CA THR A 201 3.13 19.89 4.40
C THR A 201 1.78 20.22 5.02
N ASP A 202 0.73 20.39 4.21
CA ASP A 202 -0.58 20.80 4.67
C ASP A 202 -1.69 20.13 3.85
N PRO A 203 -2.12 18.92 4.23
CA PRO A 203 -3.19 18.21 3.52
C PRO A 203 -4.55 18.91 3.60
N LYS A 204 -4.73 19.91 4.47
CA LYS A 204 -5.99 20.64 4.60
C LYS A 204 -5.99 21.98 3.85
N GLY A 205 -4.83 22.44 3.39
CA GLY A 205 -4.69 23.72 2.69
C GLY A 205 -5.07 24.95 3.53
N LEU A 206 -4.85 24.90 4.84
CA LEU A 206 -5.16 25.98 5.79
C LEU A 206 -3.98 26.93 6.07
N SER A 207 -2.75 26.55 5.68
CA SER A 207 -1.51 27.26 5.99
C SER A 207 -1.08 28.19 4.86
N ASP A 208 -0.74 29.44 5.22
CA ASP A 208 -0.13 30.43 4.32
C ASP A 208 1.32 30.09 3.95
N HIS A 209 1.95 29.14 4.66
CA HIS A 209 3.33 28.68 4.45
C HIS A 209 3.38 27.20 4.09
N ARG A 210 2.50 26.77 3.18
CA ARG A 210 2.49 25.40 2.67
C ARG A 210 3.60 25.17 1.65
N TRP A 211 4.11 23.94 1.61
CA TRP A 211 4.89 23.42 0.52
C TRP A 211 4.17 22.22 -0.07
N SER A 212 4.11 22.17 -1.40
CA SER A 212 3.53 21.08 -2.17
C SER A 212 4.37 20.79 -3.42
N ALA A 213 4.44 19.53 -3.80
CA ALA A 213 5.10 19.10 -5.03
C ALA A 213 4.53 17.77 -5.53
N GLN A 214 4.39 17.65 -6.84
CA GLN A 214 4.10 16.38 -7.50
C GLN A 214 5.39 15.65 -7.86
N LEU A 215 5.47 14.37 -7.51
CA LEU A 215 6.54 13.45 -7.90
C LEU A 215 6.01 12.42 -8.91
N LYS A 216 6.61 12.41 -10.11
CA LYS A 216 6.50 11.30 -11.06
C LYS A 216 7.85 10.61 -11.16
N ALA A 217 7.96 9.34 -10.79
CA ALA A 217 9.22 8.60 -10.81
C ALA A 217 9.03 7.12 -11.13
N VAL A 218 10.09 6.47 -11.59
CA VAL A 218 10.12 5.04 -11.87
C VAL A 218 11.28 4.41 -11.14
N TRP A 219 10.97 3.53 -10.19
CA TRP A 219 11.95 2.70 -9.52
C TRP A 219 12.15 1.40 -10.29
N ASN A 220 13.39 1.11 -10.66
CA ASN A 220 13.76 -0.20 -11.21
C ASN A 220 14.08 -1.15 -10.06
N ILE A 221 13.36 -2.26 -9.98
CA ILE A 221 13.43 -3.22 -8.88
C ILE A 221 14.80 -3.89 -8.87
N ALA A 222 15.21 -4.53 -9.97
CA ALA A 222 16.49 -5.24 -10.05
C ALA A 222 17.70 -4.34 -9.71
N LEU A 223 17.69 -3.09 -10.19
CA LEU A 223 18.77 -2.13 -9.97
C LEU A 223 18.69 -1.40 -8.62
N ALA A 224 17.58 -1.52 -7.89
CA ALA A 224 17.28 -0.80 -6.66
C ALA A 224 17.59 0.70 -6.72
N LYS A 225 17.09 1.37 -7.78
CA LYS A 225 17.24 2.80 -7.95
C LYS A 225 16.16 3.41 -8.83
N PHE A 226 15.99 4.72 -8.71
CA PHE A 226 15.23 5.50 -9.68
C PHE A 226 15.93 5.51 -11.04
N THR A 227 15.14 5.30 -12.08
CA THR A 227 15.58 5.37 -13.50
C THR A 227 14.97 6.57 -14.22
N GLU A 228 13.83 7.05 -13.74
CA GLU A 228 13.16 8.26 -14.21
C GLU A 228 12.65 9.03 -13.00
N GLN A 229 12.72 10.36 -13.07
CA GLN A 229 12.17 11.24 -12.04
C GLN A 229 11.83 12.62 -12.63
N LYS A 230 10.68 13.15 -12.21
CA LYS A 230 10.22 14.51 -12.48
C LYS A 230 9.53 15.04 -11.23
N ILE A 231 9.97 16.22 -10.79
CA ILE A 231 9.39 16.91 -9.64
C ILE A 231 8.79 18.23 -10.17
N THR A 232 7.51 18.47 -9.88
CA THR A 232 6.81 19.68 -10.28
C THR A 232 6.33 20.40 -9.02
N PRO A 233 6.76 21.65 -8.75
CA PRO A 233 6.21 22.45 -7.65
C PRO A 233 4.73 22.78 -7.90
N GLU A 234 3.94 22.86 -6.83
CA GLU A 234 2.52 23.27 -6.87
C GLU A 234 2.25 24.57 -6.11
#